data_AF-A0A9J6DE22-F1
#
_entry.id   AF-A0A9J6DE22-F1
#
_cell.length_a   1.000
_cell.length_b   1.000
_cell.length_c   1.000
_cell.angle_alpha   90.00
_cell.angle_beta   90.00
_cell.angle_gamma   90.00
#
_symmetry.space_group_name_H-M   'P 1'
#
loop_
_entity.id
_entity.type
_entity.pdbx_description
1 polymer ?
#
loop_
_entity_poly.entity_id
_entity_poly.type
_entity_poly.pdbx_seq_one_letter_code
_entity_poly.pdbx_strand_id
1 'polypeptide(L)'
;MFVSNIGMAAATTQGEHMFKNPTCLRECRELLNRLESLCASLDGADHEVSTLSQITVVCSLLKKMGANMELDLDVRLDRCFVVFRNVSRDDQLSALDRLRLIEVIELRSMGWKRDPIVNEYILHLQVQQR
;
A
#
# COMPACT_ATOMS: atom_id res chain seq x y z
N MET A 1 -5.49 39.12 40.65
CA MET A 1 -4.19 38.47 40.41
C MET A 1 -4.42 37.35 39.40
N PHE A 2 -3.62 37.38 38.32
CA PHE A 2 -3.45 36.39 37.25
C PHE A 2 -4.67 35.90 36.47
N VAL A 3 -4.90 36.62 35.36
CA VAL A 3 -5.24 36.01 34.07
C VAL A 3 -4.20 34.95 33.69
N SER A 4 -4.67 33.80 33.22
CA SER A 4 -4.00 33.06 32.15
C SER A 4 -5.04 32.32 31.33
N ASN A 5 -5.26 32.90 30.17
CA ASN A 5 -5.92 32.37 29.00
C ASN A 5 -4.92 31.45 28.28
N ILE A 6 -5.25 30.18 28.08
CA ILE A 6 -4.66 29.31 27.04
C ILE A 6 -5.87 28.55 26.49
N GLY A 7 -6.41 28.93 25.34
CA GLY A 7 -5.77 28.66 24.05
C GLY A 7 -6.07 27.20 23.69
N MET A 8 -7.22 26.92 23.09
CA MET A 8 -7.32 26.71 21.65
C MET A 8 -6.53 25.46 21.19
N ALA A 9 -7.25 24.37 20.97
CA ALA A 9 -6.98 23.43 19.88
C ALA A 9 -8.32 22.79 19.48
N ALA A 10 -9.18 23.61 18.86
CA ALA A 10 -10.08 23.06 17.86
C ALA A 10 -9.19 22.48 16.76
N ALA A 11 -9.17 21.15 16.61
CA ALA A 11 -8.62 20.51 15.43
C ALA A 11 -9.61 20.73 14.27
N THR A 12 -9.72 21.98 13.83
CA THR A 12 -10.39 22.33 12.58
C THR A 12 -9.43 22.01 11.45
N THR A 13 -9.92 21.21 10.50
CA THR A 13 -9.52 21.16 9.09
C THR A 13 -8.04 20.98 8.77
N GLN A 14 -7.66 19.74 8.50
CA GLN A 14 -6.81 19.43 7.34
C GLN A 14 -7.32 18.14 6.68
N GLY A 15 -8.49 18.26 6.06
CA GLY A 15 -8.87 17.46 4.91
C GLY A 15 -9.02 18.42 3.74
N GLU A 16 -8.03 19.29 3.55
CA GLU A 16 -7.94 20.09 2.34
C GLU A 16 -8.02 19.12 1.17
N HIS A 17 -9.04 19.36 0.37
CA HIS A 17 -9.32 18.76 -0.91
C HIS A 17 -8.12 19.02 -1.83
N MET A 18 -7.01 18.30 -1.59
CA MET A 18 -5.75 18.51 -2.26
C MET A 18 -5.88 17.95 -3.67
N PHE A 19 -6.36 18.84 -4.54
CA PHE A 19 -6.19 18.86 -5.98
C PHE A 19 -6.26 17.49 -6.64
N LYS A 20 -7.42 17.19 -7.23
CA LYS A 20 -7.53 16.27 -8.37
C LYS A 20 -6.70 16.84 -9.52
N ASN A 21 -5.37 16.71 -9.45
CA ASN A 21 -4.52 16.86 -10.61
C ASN A 21 -4.93 15.72 -11.55
N PRO A 22 -5.55 15.99 -12.71
CA PRO A 22 -6.04 14.93 -13.61
C PRO A 22 -4.93 13.96 -14.02
N THR A 23 -3.67 14.41 -13.98
CA THR A 23 -2.48 13.60 -14.23
C THR A 23 -2.25 12.55 -13.13
N CYS A 24 -2.44 12.90 -11.85
CA CYS A 24 -2.25 11.97 -10.73
C CYS A 24 -3.32 10.86 -10.72
N LEU A 25 -4.57 11.19 -11.05
CA LEU A 25 -5.66 10.22 -11.15
C LEU A 25 -5.46 9.27 -12.35
N ARG A 26 -4.85 9.73 -13.45
CA ARG A 26 -4.47 8.87 -14.58
C ARG A 26 -3.39 7.87 -14.18
N GLU A 27 -2.34 8.32 -13.52
CA GLU A 27 -1.26 7.44 -13.03
C GLU A 27 -1.77 6.42 -12.02
N CYS A 28 -2.65 6.84 -11.08
CA CYS A 28 -3.31 5.94 -10.14
C CYS A 28 -4.14 4.87 -10.86
N ARG A 29 -4.84 5.24 -11.94
CA ARG A 29 -5.64 4.30 -12.75
C ARG A 29 -4.77 3.33 -13.54
N GLU A 30 -3.68 3.80 -14.14
CA GLU A 30 -2.73 2.95 -14.85
C GLU A 30 -2.09 1.94 -13.90
N LEU A 31 -1.71 2.40 -12.69
CA LEU A 31 -1.19 1.52 -11.66
C LEU A 31 -2.22 0.50 -11.19
N LEU A 32 -3.48 0.91 -11.04
CA LEU A 32 -4.57 0.01 -10.69
C LEU A 32 -4.82 -1.05 -11.77
N ASN A 33 -4.71 -0.69 -13.05
CA ASN A 33 -4.83 -1.67 -14.13
C ASN A 33 -3.66 -2.68 -14.12
N ARG A 34 -2.44 -2.23 -13.78
CA ARG A 34 -1.28 -3.13 -13.57
C ARG A 34 -1.50 -4.04 -12.35
N LEU A 35 -2.08 -3.51 -11.28
CA LEU A 35 -2.47 -4.27 -10.09
C LEU A 35 -3.50 -5.35 -10.42
N GLU A 36 -4.55 -5.02 -11.15
CA GLU A 36 -5.58 -5.98 -11.55
C GLU A 36 -5.01 -7.05 -12.48
N SER A 37 -4.12 -6.68 -13.42
CA SER A 37 -3.39 -7.66 -14.24
C SER A 37 -2.53 -8.58 -13.39
N LEU A 38 -1.80 -8.04 -12.40
CA LEU A 38 -1.00 -8.83 -11.48
C LEU A 38 -1.88 -9.77 -10.66
N CYS A 39 -3.03 -9.29 -10.15
CA CYS A 39 -3.98 -10.11 -9.41
C CYS A 39 -4.49 -11.29 -10.25
N ALA A 40 -4.81 -11.06 -11.53
CA ALA A 40 -5.21 -12.13 -12.44
C ALA A 40 -4.09 -13.15 -12.70
N SER A 41 -2.83 -12.69 -12.78
CA SER A 41 -1.67 -13.57 -12.91
C SER A 41 -1.34 -14.36 -11.64
N LEU A 42 -1.61 -13.79 -10.46
CA LEU A 42 -1.39 -14.45 -9.17
C LEU A 42 -2.49 -15.46 -8.81
N ASP A 43 -3.69 -15.30 -9.37
CA ASP A 43 -4.77 -16.29 -9.22
C ASP A 43 -4.54 -17.54 -10.10
N GLY A 44 -3.56 -17.48 -11.01
CA GLY A 44 -3.10 -18.61 -11.80
C GLY A 44 -2.04 -19.45 -11.08
N ALA A 45 -2.02 -20.76 -11.34
CA ALA A 45 -1.14 -21.72 -10.64
C ALA A 45 0.34 -21.67 -11.02
N ASP A 46 0.70 -21.02 -12.14
CA ASP A 46 2.09 -20.90 -12.61
C ASP A 46 2.60 -19.47 -12.45
N HIS A 47 3.39 -19.24 -11.40
CA HIS A 47 4.01 -17.94 -11.14
C HIS A 47 5.32 -17.82 -11.93
N GLU A 48 5.24 -17.22 -13.11
CA GLU A 48 6.43 -16.92 -13.92
C GLU A 48 7.33 -15.87 -13.24
N VAL A 49 8.63 -15.88 -13.54
CA VAL A 49 9.62 -14.88 -13.08
C VAL A 49 9.15 -13.44 -13.35
N SER A 50 8.40 -13.24 -14.44
CA SER A 50 7.75 -11.97 -14.78
C SER A 50 6.81 -11.48 -13.68
N THR A 51 5.97 -12.36 -13.14
CA THR A 51 5.01 -12.07 -12.06
C THR A 51 5.71 -11.63 -10.77
N LEU A 52 6.83 -12.26 -10.42
CA LEU A 52 7.62 -11.92 -9.23
C LEU A 52 8.26 -10.51 -9.33
N SER A 53 8.78 -10.18 -10.52
CA SER A 53 9.33 -8.83 -10.78
C SER A 53 8.25 -7.74 -10.65
N GLN A 54 7.02 -8.06 -11.04
CA GLN A 54 5.88 -7.15 -10.93
C GLN A 54 5.43 -6.92 -9.49
N ILE A 55 5.46 -7.94 -8.61
CA ILE A 55 5.15 -7.78 -7.18
C ILE A 55 6.02 -6.68 -6.57
N THR A 56 7.33 -6.72 -6.83
CA THR A 56 8.28 -5.73 -6.29
C THR A 56 7.97 -4.32 -6.75
N VAL A 57 7.70 -4.15 -8.04
CA VAL A 57 7.38 -2.84 -8.65
C VAL A 57 6.06 -2.30 -8.10
N VAL A 58 5.02 -3.12 -8.11
CA VAL A 58 3.67 -2.74 -7.65
C VAL A 58 3.66 -2.40 -6.17
N CYS A 59 4.30 -3.20 -5.31
CA CYS A 59 4.41 -2.90 -3.89
C CYS A 59 5.15 -1.59 -3.64
N SER A 60 6.24 -1.33 -4.36
CA SER A 60 7.01 -0.09 -4.24
C SER A 60 6.20 1.14 -4.64
N LEU A 61 5.36 1.03 -5.66
CA LEU A 61 4.51 2.11 -6.12
C LEU A 61 3.29 2.32 -5.19
N LEU A 62 2.70 1.25 -4.66
CA LEU A 62 1.64 1.35 -3.64
C LEU A 62 2.12 2.08 -2.39
N LYS A 63 3.34 1.81 -1.92
CA LYS A 63 3.93 2.55 -0.78
C LYS A 63 4.10 4.05 -1.04
N LYS A 64 4.15 4.48 -2.31
CA LYS A 64 4.31 5.89 -2.70
C LYS A 64 2.97 6.58 -2.95
N MET A 65 2.02 5.87 -3.58
CA MET A 65 0.80 6.46 -4.12
C MET A 65 -0.50 5.90 -3.52
N GLY A 66 -0.43 4.89 -2.66
CA GLY A 66 -1.60 4.18 -2.15
C GLY A 66 -2.60 5.08 -1.42
N ALA A 67 -2.11 6.06 -0.64
CA ALA A 67 -2.95 7.06 0.02
C ALA A 67 -3.76 7.89 -1.00
N ASN A 68 -3.17 8.25 -2.14
CA ASN A 68 -3.85 9.00 -3.19
C ASN A 68 -4.86 8.12 -3.95
N MET A 69 -4.54 6.84 -4.14
CA MET A 69 -5.44 5.90 -4.80
C MET A 69 -6.69 5.63 -3.98
N GLU A 70 -6.56 5.53 -2.65
CA GLU A 70 -7.69 5.20 -1.76
C GLU A 70 -8.77 6.30 -1.74
N LEU A 71 -8.46 7.52 -2.17
CA LEU A 71 -9.44 8.61 -2.24
C LEU A 71 -10.52 8.42 -3.30
N ASP A 72 -10.17 7.88 -4.47
CA ASP A 72 -11.06 7.78 -5.63
C ASP A 72 -11.22 6.34 -6.16
N LEU A 73 -10.42 5.38 -5.68
CA LEU A 73 -10.33 4.01 -6.22
C LEU A 73 -10.38 2.91 -5.14
N ASP A 74 -10.88 3.23 -3.94
CA ASP A 74 -11.00 2.35 -2.77
C ASP A 74 -11.59 0.96 -3.09
N VAL A 75 -12.74 0.90 -3.76
CA VAL A 75 -13.46 -0.35 -4.04
C VAL A 75 -12.64 -1.30 -4.92
N ARG A 76 -11.91 -0.76 -5.91
CA ARG A 76 -11.06 -1.57 -6.80
C ARG A 76 -9.78 -1.98 -6.09
N LEU A 77 -9.23 -1.10 -5.26
CA LEU A 77 -8.07 -1.38 -4.43
C LEU A 77 -8.39 -2.49 -3.42
N ASP A 78 -9.58 -2.49 -2.81
CA ASP A 78 -10.03 -3.53 -1.90
C ASP A 78 -10.01 -4.92 -2.54
N ARG A 79 -10.50 -5.04 -3.77
CA ARG A 79 -10.46 -6.31 -4.52
C ARG A 79 -9.04 -6.81 -4.72
N CYS A 80 -8.11 -5.93 -5.07
CA CYS A 80 -6.70 -6.29 -5.22
C CYS A 80 -6.09 -6.74 -3.87
N PHE A 81 -6.43 -6.08 -2.77
CA PHE A 81 -5.93 -6.42 -1.45
C PHE A 81 -6.53 -7.72 -0.88
N VAL A 82 -7.71 -8.15 -1.34
CA VAL A 82 -8.21 -9.51 -1.07
C VAL A 82 -7.26 -10.55 -1.69
N VAL A 83 -6.89 -10.38 -2.95
CA VAL A 83 -5.96 -11.28 -3.65
C VAL A 83 -4.60 -11.28 -2.95
N PHE A 84 -4.07 -10.12 -2.58
CA PHE A 84 -2.79 -10.04 -1.86
C PHE A 84 -2.80 -10.80 -0.53
N ARG A 85 -3.90 -10.72 0.23
CA ARG A 85 -4.05 -11.49 1.48
C ARG A 85 -4.11 -13.00 1.24
N ASN A 86 -4.74 -13.44 0.16
CA ASN A 86 -4.83 -14.85 -0.18
C ASN A 86 -3.45 -15.37 -0.62
N VAL A 87 -2.82 -14.67 -1.55
CA VAL A 87 -1.53 -15.04 -2.16
C VAL A 87 -0.37 -14.95 -1.18
N SER A 88 -0.38 -13.98 -0.25
CA SER A 88 0.67 -13.89 0.78
C SER A 88 0.67 -15.04 1.79
N ARG A 89 -0.41 -15.83 1.85
CA ARG A 89 -0.53 -17.05 2.67
C ARG A 89 -0.16 -18.31 1.89
N ASP A 90 0.04 -18.20 0.58
CA ASP A 90 0.39 -19.32 -0.28
C ASP A 90 1.90 -19.56 -0.24
N ASP A 91 2.32 -20.81 -0.02
CA ASP A 91 3.72 -21.20 0.04
C ASP A 91 4.40 -21.22 -1.34
N GLN A 92 3.63 -21.11 -2.42
CA GLN A 92 4.14 -21.06 -3.79
C GLN A 92 4.93 -19.76 -4.10
N LEU A 93 4.72 -18.69 -3.34
CA LEU A 93 5.54 -17.47 -3.45
C LEU A 93 6.78 -17.55 -2.57
N SER A 94 7.86 -16.90 -2.99
CA SER A 94 9.05 -16.77 -2.15
C SER A 94 8.74 -16.04 -0.85
N ALA A 95 9.45 -16.39 0.23
CA ALA A 95 9.28 -15.72 1.53
C ALA A 95 9.45 -14.19 1.42
N LEU A 96 10.36 -13.72 0.56
CA LEU A 96 10.60 -12.31 0.31
C LEU A 96 9.41 -11.62 -0.39
N ASP A 97 8.77 -12.28 -1.36
CA ASP A 97 7.62 -11.71 -2.06
C ASP A 97 6.37 -11.69 -1.19
N ARG A 98 6.15 -12.74 -0.39
CA ARG A 98 5.09 -12.74 0.64
C ARG A 98 5.28 -11.59 1.62
N LEU A 99 6.51 -11.36 2.07
CA LEU A 99 6.82 -10.27 3.00
C LEU A 99 6.56 -8.88 2.37
N ARG A 100 6.86 -8.70 1.08
CA ARG A 100 6.51 -7.46 0.35
C ARG A 100 5.00 -7.21 0.30
N LEU A 101 4.21 -8.25 0.08
CA LEU A 101 2.74 -8.15 0.09
C LEU A 101 2.22 -7.80 1.49
N ILE A 102 2.72 -8.49 2.53
CA ILE A 102 2.34 -8.25 3.93
C ILE A 102 2.66 -6.81 4.34
N GLU A 103 3.85 -6.31 4.02
CA GLU A 103 4.24 -4.94 4.33
C GLU A 103 3.25 -3.90 3.77
N VAL A 104 2.78 -4.09 2.54
CA VAL A 104 1.84 -3.14 1.93
C VAL A 104 0.43 -3.31 2.49
N ILE A 105 0.02 -4.53 2.87
CA ILE A 105 -1.23 -4.80 3.59
C ILE A 105 -1.22 -4.08 4.95
N GLU A 106 -0.14 -4.20 5.71
CA GLU A 106 0.04 -3.53 7.01
C GLU A 106 0.04 -2.02 6.86
N LEU A 107 0.82 -1.49 5.90
CA LEU A 107 0.86 -0.06 5.61
C LEU A 107 -0.53 0.51 5.32
N ARG A 108 -1.34 -0.21 4.54
CA ARG A 108 -2.73 0.18 4.26
C ARG A 108 -3.60 0.13 5.52
N SER A 109 -3.47 -0.91 6.36
CA SER A 109 -4.23 -1.01 7.62
C SER A 109 -3.94 0.14 8.60
N MET A 110 -2.77 0.77 8.48
CA MET A 110 -2.37 1.95 9.25
C MET A 110 -2.78 3.28 8.59
N GLY A 111 -3.60 3.23 7.52
CA GLY A 111 -4.00 4.40 6.76
C GLY A 111 -2.85 5.03 5.97
N TRP A 112 -1.97 4.20 5.40
CA TRP A 112 -0.77 4.59 4.65
C TRP A 112 0.27 5.38 5.44
N LYS A 113 0.20 5.32 6.77
CA LYS A 113 1.18 5.94 7.66
C LYS A 113 2.24 4.91 8.02
N ARG A 114 3.51 5.29 7.84
CA ARG A 114 4.64 4.44 8.26
C ARG A 114 4.78 4.52 9.76
N ASP A 115 4.72 3.38 10.42
CA ASP A 115 5.15 3.23 11.80
C ASP A 115 6.67 2.90 11.82
N PRO A 116 7.51 3.68 12.51
CA PRO A 116 8.95 3.45 12.54
C PRO A 116 9.35 2.06 13.06
N ILE A 117 8.63 1.54 14.06
CA ILE A 117 8.91 0.26 14.70
C ILE A 117 8.58 -0.89 13.73
N VAL A 118 7.44 -0.80 13.06
CA VAL A 118 7.01 -1.80 12.07
C VAL A 118 7.94 -1.77 10.85
N ASN A 119 8.31 -0.57 10.40
CA ASN A 119 9.23 -0.41 9.27
C ASN A 119 10.62 -1.00 9.58
N GLU A 120 11.14 -0.80 10.80
CA GLU A 120 12.41 -1.41 11.23
C GLU A 120 12.33 -2.94 11.31
N TYR A 121 11.24 -3.48 11.86
CA TYR A 121 11.00 -4.93 11.92
C TYR A 121 10.97 -5.56 10.52
N ILE A 122 10.25 -4.95 9.57
CA ILE A 122 10.17 -5.44 8.19
C ILE A 122 11.53 -5.34 7.49
N LEU A 123 12.28 -4.26 7.68
CA LEU A 123 13.63 -4.12 7.13
C LEU A 123 14.58 -5.21 7.64
N HIS A 124 14.55 -5.50 8.94
CA HIS A 124 15.33 -6.60 9.52
C HIS A 124 14.98 -7.95 8.89
N LEU A 125 13.68 -8.26 8.73
CA LEU A 125 13.25 -9.49 8.07
C LEU A 125 13.68 -9.55 6.59
N GLN A 126 13.62 -8.44 5.85
CA GLN A 126 14.06 -8.39 4.45
C GLN A 126 15.55 -8.68 4.31
N VAL A 127 16.38 -8.22 5.24
CA VAL A 127 17.83 -8.49 5.24
C VAL A 127 18.13 -9.96 5.49
N GLN A 128 17.33 -10.64 6.33
CA GLN A 128 17.48 -12.07 6.60
C GLN A 128 17.06 -12.97 5.43
N GLN A 129 16.29 -12.44 4.48
CA GLN A 129 15.71 -13.18 3.35
C GLN A 129 16.39 -12.85 2.02
N ARG A 130 17.61 -12.26 2.05
CA ARG A 130 18.48 -12.03 0.88
C ARG A 130 19.52 -13.12 0.74
#